data_AF-A0A2H6HGM2-F1
#
_entry.id   AF-A0A2H6HGM2-F1
#
_cell.length_a   1.000
_cell.length_b   1.000
_cell.length_c   1.000
_cell.angle_alpha   90.00
_cell.angle_beta   90.00
_cell.angle_gamma   90.00
#
_symmetry.space_group_name_H-M   'P 1'
#
loop_
_entity.id
_entity.type
_entity.pdbx_description
1 polymer ?
#
loop_
_entity_poly.entity_id
_entity_poly.type
_entity_poly.pdbx_seq_one_letter_code
_entity_poly.pdbx_strand_id
1 'polypeptide(L)'
;MEFTPVAVLAILAGGMALGSSVVAYWRIVGSGFVWLGAVTVALLGATTGIAGGGAVAIGASVAAAAAVFFGKDQLKASALFGVATVGFLIVATSNGTAVAAVTGSLFLGGIVSEMLLGHWYLVDPQLPRWALQRLALIGGAGLVADTLFVAIAAGDFMADPFLGYAFIALTAMTVLLVLGVWFSLKEPNYTGVMAATGLSYLAVLTALGSSVVGRIIVTG
;
A
#
# COMPACT_ATOMS: atom_id res chain seq x y z
N MET A 1 14.50 -9.55 16.15
CA MET A 1 13.32 -8.67 16.21
C MET A 1 12.14 -9.62 16.24
N GLU A 2 11.20 -9.55 17.17
CA GLU A 2 10.03 -10.45 17.11
C GLU A 2 9.03 -9.94 16.06
N PHE A 3 8.35 -10.85 15.37
CA PHE A 3 7.29 -10.49 14.44
C PHE A 3 6.16 -9.78 15.19
N THR A 4 5.86 -8.54 14.80
CA THR A 4 4.71 -7.79 15.32
C THR A 4 3.71 -7.52 14.19
N PRO A 5 2.43 -7.91 14.35
CA PRO A 5 1.38 -7.55 13.39
C PRO A 5 1.26 -6.03 13.18
N VAL A 6 1.62 -5.25 14.20
CA VAL A 6 1.65 -3.78 14.18
C VAL A 6 2.53 -3.24 13.07
N ALA A 7 3.71 -3.82 12.84
CA ALA A 7 4.62 -3.35 11.78
C ALA A 7 3.96 -3.44 10.40
N VAL A 8 3.32 -4.56 10.09
CA VAL A 8 2.65 -4.78 8.80
C VAL A 8 1.42 -3.88 8.65
N LEU A 9 0.62 -3.74 9.70
CA LEU A 9 -0.56 -2.86 9.69
C LEU A 9 -0.15 -1.39 9.51
N ALA A 10 0.90 -0.93 10.20
CA ALA A 10 1.44 0.42 10.05
C ALA A 10 2.00 0.67 8.65
N ILE A 11 2.73 -0.30 8.08
CA ILE A 11 3.21 -0.25 6.70
C ILE A 11 2.05 -0.11 5.71
N LEU A 12 1.02 -0.93 5.86
CA LEU A 12 -0.16 -0.90 4.98
C LEU A 12 -0.91 0.43 5.11
N ALA A 13 -1.22 0.86 6.34
CA ALA A 13 -1.93 2.12 6.59
C ALA A 13 -1.12 3.34 6.10
N GLY A 14 0.19 3.36 6.34
CA GLY A 14 1.10 4.40 5.87
C GLY A 14 1.19 4.45 4.35
N GLY A 15 1.31 3.30 3.70
CA GLY A 15 1.31 3.20 2.24
C GLY A 15 0.00 3.68 1.60
N MET A 16 -1.15 3.29 2.16
CA MET A 16 -2.46 3.73 1.69
C MET A 16 -2.72 5.21 1.95
N ALA A 17 -2.24 5.74 3.08
CA ALA A 17 -2.25 7.17 3.36
C ALA A 17 -1.42 7.92 2.31
N LEU A 18 -0.23 7.43 1.98
CA LEU A 18 0.64 8.04 0.97
C LEU A 18 -0.02 8.05 -0.40
N GLY A 19 -0.59 6.93 -0.84
CA GLY A 19 -1.30 6.87 -2.11
C GLY A 19 -2.52 7.79 -2.15
N SER A 20 -3.30 7.85 -1.08
CA SER A 20 -4.43 8.79 -0.95
C SER A 20 -3.97 10.25 -0.98
N SER A 21 -2.83 10.56 -0.34
CA SER A 21 -2.18 11.88 -0.38
C SER A 21 -1.82 12.28 -1.81
N VAL A 22 -1.18 11.37 -2.55
CA VAL A 22 -0.73 11.60 -3.92
C VAL A 22 -1.92 11.76 -4.88
N VAL A 23 -2.95 10.92 -4.76
CA VAL A 23 -4.15 11.01 -5.61
C VAL A 23 -4.92 12.30 -5.34
N ALA A 24 -5.07 12.70 -4.07
CA ALA A 24 -5.67 13.97 -3.72
C ALA A 24 -4.85 15.16 -4.27
N TYR A 25 -3.52 15.08 -4.21
CA TYR A 25 -2.63 16.10 -4.76
C TYR A 25 -2.78 16.27 -6.29
N TRP A 26 -3.01 15.18 -7.01
CA TRP A 26 -3.23 15.23 -8.47
C TRP A 26 -4.55 15.90 -8.88
N ARG A 27 -5.51 16.01 -7.95
CA ARG A 27 -6.81 16.66 -8.17
C ARG A 27 -7.62 16.09 -9.34
N ILE A 28 -7.50 14.79 -9.56
CA ILE A 28 -8.16 14.06 -10.65
C ILE A 28 -9.44 13.36 -10.22
N VAL A 29 -9.65 13.17 -8.91
CA VAL A 29 -10.82 12.46 -8.35
C VAL A 29 -11.84 13.44 -7.76
N GLY A 30 -13.05 12.98 -7.48
CA GLY A 30 -14.04 13.73 -6.70
C GLY A 30 -13.86 13.61 -5.18
N SER A 31 -14.72 14.29 -4.42
CA SER A 31 -14.76 14.20 -2.95
C SER A 31 -15.05 12.80 -2.43
N GLY A 32 -15.81 12.01 -3.18
CA GLY A 32 -16.14 10.62 -2.81
C GLY A 32 -14.92 9.72 -2.66
N PHE A 33 -13.92 9.84 -3.54
CA PHE A 33 -12.67 9.09 -3.41
C PHE A 33 -11.89 9.51 -2.16
N VAL A 34 -11.86 10.83 -1.86
CA VAL A 34 -11.20 11.34 -0.65
C VAL A 34 -11.87 10.76 0.60
N TRP A 35 -13.20 10.66 0.64
CA TRP A 35 -13.93 10.04 1.74
C TRP A 35 -13.62 8.56 1.88
N LEU A 36 -13.59 7.82 0.77
CA LEU A 36 -13.22 6.40 0.76
C LEU A 36 -11.81 6.19 1.31
N GLY A 37 -10.83 6.96 0.81
CA GLY A 37 -9.45 6.92 1.30
C GLY A 37 -9.36 7.26 2.78
N ALA A 38 -10.04 8.33 3.21
CA ALA A 38 -10.03 8.79 4.60
C ALA A 38 -10.57 7.73 5.57
N VAL A 39 -11.74 7.15 5.26
CA VAL A 39 -12.36 6.11 6.09
C VAL A 39 -11.50 4.85 6.11
N THR A 40 -11.01 4.41 4.97
CA THR A 40 -10.23 3.16 4.88
C THR A 40 -8.91 3.27 5.63
N VAL A 41 -8.17 4.38 5.44
CA VAL A 41 -6.92 4.64 6.15
C VAL A 41 -7.17 4.83 7.65
N ALA A 42 -8.24 5.54 8.04
CA ALA A 42 -8.56 5.73 9.45
C ALA A 42 -8.91 4.41 10.15
N LEU A 43 -9.67 3.51 9.50
CA LEU A 43 -10.02 2.21 10.07
C LEU A 43 -8.78 1.32 10.23
N LEU A 44 -7.95 1.19 9.19
CA LEU A 44 -6.71 0.41 9.26
C LEU A 44 -5.69 1.02 10.23
N GLY A 45 -5.64 2.33 10.31
CA GLY A 45 -4.80 3.02 11.29
C GLY A 45 -5.29 2.79 12.72
N ALA A 46 -6.60 2.82 12.95
CA ALA A 46 -7.17 2.60 14.27
C ALA A 46 -6.91 1.16 14.75
N THR A 47 -7.02 0.17 13.85
CA THR A 47 -6.62 -1.20 14.17
C THR A 47 -5.11 -1.30 14.45
N THR A 48 -4.27 -0.54 13.75
CA THR A 48 -2.84 -0.44 14.06
C THR A 48 -2.59 0.11 15.47
N GLY A 49 -3.34 1.14 15.88
CA GLY A 49 -3.29 1.71 17.23
C GLY A 49 -3.69 0.70 18.31
N ILE A 50 -4.82 0.01 18.11
CA ILE A 50 -5.34 -1.01 19.04
C ILE A 50 -4.39 -2.21 19.13
N ALA A 51 -3.75 -2.60 18.03
CA ALA A 51 -2.83 -3.73 17.98
C ALA A 51 -1.47 -3.47 18.66
N GLY A 52 -1.18 -2.23 19.08
CA GLY A 52 0.07 -1.87 19.77
C GLY A 52 0.79 -0.64 19.21
N GLY A 53 0.27 0.01 18.16
CA GLY A 53 0.85 1.23 17.58
C GLY A 53 0.71 2.48 18.45
N GLY A 54 -0.08 2.41 19.53
CA GLY A 54 -0.18 3.44 20.55
C GLY A 54 -0.78 4.77 20.06
N ALA A 55 -0.48 5.85 20.80
CA ALA A 55 -1.05 7.17 20.55
C ALA A 55 -0.66 7.76 19.18
N VAL A 56 0.53 7.44 18.66
CA VAL A 56 0.99 7.93 17.36
C VAL A 56 0.14 7.37 16.23
N ALA A 57 -0.18 6.07 16.26
CA ALA A 57 -1.04 5.45 15.26
C ALA A 57 -2.46 6.01 15.34
N ILE A 58 -3.01 6.20 16.55
CA ILE A 58 -4.33 6.82 16.74
C ILE A 58 -4.35 8.25 16.20
N GLY A 59 -3.32 9.05 16.49
CA GLY A 59 -3.19 10.41 15.96
C GLY A 59 -3.13 10.44 14.43
N ALA A 60 -2.39 9.52 13.81
CA ALA A 60 -2.34 9.35 12.36
C ALA A 60 -3.71 8.97 11.77
N SER A 61 -4.46 8.09 12.44
CA SER A 61 -5.83 7.72 12.04
C SER A 61 -6.79 8.88 12.13
N VAL A 62 -6.69 9.70 13.18
CA VAL A 62 -7.52 10.91 13.34
C VAL A 62 -7.17 11.93 12.25
N ALA A 63 -5.90 12.11 11.92
CA ALA A 63 -5.48 12.97 10.82
C ALA A 63 -6.08 12.48 9.48
N ALA A 64 -6.03 11.18 9.20
CA ALA A 64 -6.66 10.60 8.01
C ALA A 64 -8.19 10.79 8.02
N ALA A 65 -8.86 10.55 9.15
CA ALA A 65 -10.31 10.73 9.29
C ALA A 65 -10.73 12.19 9.07
N ALA A 66 -9.93 13.15 9.53
CA ALA A 66 -10.19 14.57 9.33
C ALA A 66 -10.24 14.97 7.84
N ALA A 67 -9.60 14.20 6.95
CA ALA A 67 -9.65 14.46 5.51
C ALA A 67 -11.06 14.35 4.91
N VAL A 68 -12.00 13.66 5.58
CA VAL A 68 -13.42 13.59 5.16
C VAL A 68 -14.02 14.99 5.03
N PHE A 69 -13.69 15.91 5.95
CA PHE A 69 -14.21 17.28 5.95
C PHE A 69 -13.64 18.15 4.82
N PHE A 70 -12.55 17.72 4.20
CA PHE A 70 -11.84 18.45 3.15
C PHE A 70 -11.99 17.80 1.77
N GLY A 71 -13.02 16.97 1.54
CA GLY A 71 -13.24 16.33 0.24
C GLY A 71 -13.33 17.28 -0.96
N LYS A 72 -13.74 18.55 -0.74
CA LYS A 72 -13.74 19.60 -1.78
C LYS A 72 -12.41 20.35 -1.90
N ASP A 73 -11.62 20.40 -0.83
CA ASP A 73 -10.33 21.09 -0.77
C ASP A 73 -9.20 20.05 -0.71
N GLN A 74 -8.88 19.51 -1.88
CA GLN A 74 -8.03 18.33 -2.01
C GLN A 74 -6.58 18.56 -1.59
N LEU A 75 -6.10 19.81 -1.58
CA LEU A 75 -4.77 20.12 -1.06
C LEU A 75 -4.72 19.93 0.47
N LYS A 76 -5.77 20.35 1.19
CA LYS A 76 -5.88 20.09 2.64
C LYS A 76 -6.04 18.61 2.94
N ALA A 77 -6.86 17.91 2.15
CA ALA A 77 -6.99 16.45 2.29
C ALA A 77 -5.64 15.75 2.04
N SER A 78 -4.92 16.15 0.99
CA SER A 78 -3.57 15.64 0.69
C SER A 78 -2.61 15.89 1.86
N ALA A 79 -2.59 17.10 2.43
CA ALA A 79 -1.75 17.40 3.58
C ALA A 79 -2.07 16.52 4.80
N LEU A 80 -3.35 16.29 5.09
CA LEU A 80 -3.77 15.41 6.18
C LEU A 80 -3.36 13.95 5.97
N PHE A 81 -3.51 13.43 4.76
CA PHE A 81 -2.99 12.11 4.41
C PHE A 81 -1.46 12.04 4.48
N GLY A 82 -0.76 13.11 4.12
CA GLY A 82 0.69 13.24 4.30
C GLY A 82 1.10 13.16 5.77
N VAL A 83 0.39 13.87 6.67
CA VAL A 83 0.61 13.77 8.13
C VAL A 83 0.35 12.35 8.62
N ALA A 84 -0.75 11.72 8.20
CA ALA A 84 -1.06 10.34 8.55
C ALA A 84 0.04 9.37 8.08
N THR A 85 0.55 9.56 6.86
CA THR A 85 1.68 8.79 6.31
C THR A 85 2.90 8.85 7.22
N VAL A 86 3.31 10.06 7.62
CA VAL A 86 4.45 10.26 8.52
C VAL A 86 4.21 9.56 9.87
N GLY A 87 3.02 9.70 10.44
CA GLY A 87 2.66 9.04 11.70
C GLY A 87 2.75 7.51 11.62
N PHE A 88 2.20 6.90 10.57
CA PHE A 88 2.29 5.45 10.38
C PHE A 88 3.72 4.98 10.07
N LEU A 89 4.51 5.76 9.35
CA LEU A 89 5.93 5.43 9.13
C LEU A 89 6.75 5.46 10.42
N ILE A 90 6.44 6.39 11.35
CA ILE A 90 7.05 6.40 12.69
C ILE A 90 6.72 5.11 13.43
N VAL A 91 5.44 4.69 13.42
CA VAL A 91 5.00 3.44 14.06
C VAL A 91 5.67 2.23 13.41
N ALA A 92 5.69 2.15 12.08
CA ALA A 92 6.35 1.07 11.34
C ALA A 92 7.85 0.99 11.65
N THR A 93 8.53 2.14 11.71
CA THR A 93 9.96 2.21 12.04
C THR A 93 10.23 1.81 13.48
N SER A 94 9.35 2.16 14.43
CA SER A 94 9.51 1.76 15.84
C SER A 94 9.32 0.26 16.07
N ASN A 95 8.66 -0.45 15.15
CA ASN A 95 8.41 -1.89 15.21
C ASN A 95 9.28 -2.69 14.23
N GLY A 96 10.28 -2.07 13.61
CA GLY A 96 11.12 -2.67 12.59
C GLY A 96 12.30 -1.78 12.22
N THR A 97 12.63 -1.72 10.92
CA THR A 97 13.66 -0.80 10.41
C THR A 97 13.02 0.26 9.53
N ALA A 98 13.67 1.44 9.42
CA ALA A 98 13.21 2.50 8.53
C ALA A 98 13.18 2.03 7.06
N VAL A 99 14.12 1.17 6.66
CA VAL A 99 14.16 0.59 5.32
C VAL A 99 12.91 -0.27 5.09
N ALA A 100 12.62 -1.23 5.98
CA ALA A 100 11.43 -2.07 5.88
C ALA A 100 10.12 -1.27 5.88
N ALA A 101 10.06 -0.21 6.69
CA ALA A 101 8.91 0.68 6.77
C ALA A 101 8.67 1.39 5.44
N VAL A 102 9.71 1.97 4.83
CA VAL A 102 9.60 2.71 3.57
C VAL A 102 9.36 1.77 2.39
N THR A 103 10.16 0.71 2.23
CA THR A 103 10.01 -0.22 1.10
C THR A 103 8.66 -0.92 1.14
N GLY A 104 8.24 -1.37 2.32
CA GLY A 104 6.94 -2.00 2.51
C GLY A 104 5.79 -1.04 2.24
N SER A 105 5.91 0.23 2.65
CA SER A 105 4.83 1.21 2.46
C SER A 105 4.68 1.59 1.00
N LEU A 106 5.79 1.70 0.26
CA LEU A 106 5.75 1.90 -1.19
C LEU A 106 5.19 0.68 -1.92
N PHE A 107 5.58 -0.53 -1.50
CA PHE A 107 5.10 -1.78 -2.05
C PHE A 107 3.59 -1.96 -1.86
N LEU A 108 3.15 -2.14 -0.61
CA LEU A 108 1.75 -2.40 -0.29
C LEU A 108 0.87 -1.19 -0.60
N GLY A 109 1.34 0.02 -0.27
CA GLY A 109 0.63 1.25 -0.56
C GLY A 109 0.44 1.49 -2.04
N GLY A 110 1.46 1.28 -2.86
CA GLY A 110 1.38 1.44 -4.31
C GLY A 110 0.37 0.48 -4.94
N ILE A 111 0.43 -0.81 -4.59
CA ILE A 111 -0.48 -1.83 -5.13
C ILE A 111 -1.92 -1.59 -4.67
N VAL A 112 -2.16 -1.34 -3.37
CA VAL A 112 -3.51 -1.12 -2.87
C VAL A 112 -4.10 0.19 -3.39
N SER A 113 -3.29 1.25 -3.52
CA SER A 113 -3.77 2.53 -4.03
C SER A 113 -4.07 2.49 -5.52
N GLU A 114 -3.28 1.74 -6.30
CA GLU A 114 -3.58 1.45 -7.70
C GLU A 114 -4.92 0.70 -7.80
N MET A 115 -5.13 -0.33 -6.99
CA MET A 115 -6.37 -1.11 -6.97
C MET A 115 -7.57 -0.24 -6.59
N LEU A 116 -7.45 0.60 -5.56
CA LEU A 116 -8.52 1.51 -5.12
C LEU A 116 -8.88 2.52 -6.21
N LEU A 117 -7.88 3.16 -6.81
CA LEU A 117 -8.10 4.12 -7.90
C LEU A 117 -8.64 3.43 -9.16
N GLY A 118 -8.18 2.21 -9.44
CA GLY A 118 -8.64 1.40 -10.55
C GLY A 118 -10.10 1.00 -10.37
N HIS A 119 -10.51 0.61 -9.17
CA HIS A 119 -11.92 0.34 -8.89
C HIS A 119 -12.76 1.61 -9.00
N TRP A 120 -12.24 2.77 -8.56
CA TRP A 120 -12.91 4.06 -8.75
C TRP A 120 -13.07 4.44 -10.22
N TYR A 121 -12.14 4.02 -11.10
CA TYR A 121 -12.26 4.20 -12.55
C TYR A 121 -13.55 3.59 -13.13
N LEU A 122 -14.10 2.54 -12.51
CA LEU A 122 -15.38 1.96 -12.94
C LEU A 122 -16.57 2.88 -12.64
N VAL A 123 -16.45 3.72 -11.60
CA VAL A 123 -17.43 4.74 -11.23
C VAL A 123 -17.22 6.02 -12.05
N ASP A 124 -15.96 6.39 -12.29
CA ASP A 124 -15.57 7.58 -13.06
C ASP A 124 -14.57 7.23 -14.18
N PRO A 125 -15.06 6.85 -15.38
CA PRO A 125 -14.20 6.47 -16.50
C PRO A 125 -13.40 7.63 -17.13
N GLN A 126 -13.61 8.87 -16.69
CA GLN A 126 -12.89 10.05 -17.18
C GLN A 126 -11.49 10.18 -16.55
N LEU A 127 -11.19 9.36 -15.54
CA LEU A 127 -9.90 9.37 -14.87
C LEU A 127 -8.74 9.12 -15.84
N PRO A 128 -7.61 9.83 -15.67
CA PRO A 128 -6.48 9.63 -16.54
C PRO A 128 -5.70 8.35 -16.18
N ARG A 129 -5.43 7.51 -17.17
CA ARG A 129 -4.72 6.23 -17.00
C ARG A 129 -3.27 6.38 -16.51
N TRP A 130 -2.64 7.53 -16.78
CA TRP A 130 -1.29 7.81 -16.29
C TRP A 130 -1.23 7.73 -14.76
N ALA A 131 -2.32 8.04 -14.06
CA ALA A 131 -2.36 7.99 -12.59
C ALA A 131 -2.26 6.56 -12.09
N LEU A 132 -3.03 5.64 -12.69
CA LEU A 132 -2.96 4.20 -12.40
C LEU A 132 -1.57 3.65 -12.72
N GLN A 133 -1.01 4.01 -13.88
CA GLN A 133 0.34 3.62 -14.25
C GLN A 133 1.37 4.10 -13.23
N ARG A 134 1.31 5.36 -12.78
CA ARG A 134 2.26 5.86 -11.76
C ARG A 134 2.16 5.10 -10.44
N LEU A 135 0.94 4.78 -9.97
CA LEU A 135 0.76 3.98 -8.76
C LEU A 135 1.26 2.54 -8.94
N ALA A 136 0.99 1.92 -10.09
CA ALA A 136 1.51 0.60 -10.46
C ALA A 136 3.05 0.59 -10.48
N LEU A 137 3.67 1.65 -11.02
CA LEU A 137 5.13 1.80 -11.04
C LEU A 137 5.70 1.91 -9.63
N ILE A 138 5.07 2.72 -8.77
CA ILE A 138 5.49 2.89 -7.36
C ILE A 138 5.34 1.56 -6.62
N GLY A 139 4.22 0.86 -6.78
CA GLY A 139 3.99 -0.45 -6.17
C GLY A 139 4.98 -1.51 -6.65
N GLY A 140 5.27 -1.56 -7.95
CA GLY A 140 6.26 -2.46 -8.54
C GLY A 140 7.70 -2.14 -8.11
N ALA A 141 8.09 -0.87 -8.06
CA ALA A 141 9.39 -0.45 -7.55
C ALA A 141 9.52 -0.77 -6.05
N GLY A 142 8.44 -0.54 -5.28
CA GLY A 142 8.34 -0.92 -3.88
C GLY A 142 8.50 -2.42 -3.68
N LEU A 143 7.82 -3.25 -4.49
CA LEU A 143 7.95 -4.71 -4.47
C LEU A 143 9.40 -5.15 -4.63
N VAL A 144 10.11 -4.61 -5.62
CA VAL A 144 11.52 -4.94 -5.86
C VAL A 144 12.37 -4.52 -4.66
N ALA A 145 12.20 -3.28 -4.17
CA ALA A 145 12.97 -2.77 -3.05
C ALA A 145 12.72 -3.57 -1.75
N ASP A 146 11.47 -3.95 -1.50
CA ASP A 146 11.06 -4.72 -0.32
C ASP A 146 11.55 -6.17 -0.38
N THR A 147 11.47 -6.78 -1.57
CA THR A 147 12.02 -8.13 -1.81
C THR A 147 13.53 -8.16 -1.59
N LEU A 148 14.25 -7.14 -2.08
CA LEU A 148 15.69 -7.01 -1.85
C LEU A 148 16.01 -6.82 -0.37
N PHE A 149 15.22 -6.01 0.35
CA PHE A 149 15.37 -5.85 1.79
C PHE A 149 15.22 -7.21 2.50
N VAL A 150 14.16 -7.97 2.21
CA VAL A 150 13.93 -9.29 2.81
C VAL A 150 15.08 -10.24 2.50
N ALA A 151 15.52 -10.31 1.24
CA ALA A 151 16.61 -11.21 0.83
C ALA A 151 17.93 -10.90 1.54
N ILE A 152 18.24 -9.61 1.76
CA ILE A 152 19.47 -9.19 2.46
C ILE A 152 19.33 -9.39 3.98
N ALA A 153 18.20 -8.99 4.55
CA ALA A 153 18.00 -8.99 6.00
C ALA A 153 17.80 -10.40 6.58
N ALA A 154 17.20 -11.31 5.82
CA ALA A 154 17.02 -12.71 6.22
C ALA A 154 18.35 -13.48 6.26
N GLY A 155 19.32 -13.12 5.41
CA GLY A 155 20.56 -13.86 5.20
C GLY A 155 20.32 -15.20 4.49
N ASP A 156 19.64 -16.13 5.15
CA ASP A 156 19.16 -17.39 4.58
C ASP A 156 17.62 -17.50 4.72
N PHE A 157 16.91 -17.06 3.68
CA PHE A 157 15.46 -17.19 3.62
C PHE A 157 14.97 -18.62 3.37
N MET A 158 15.87 -19.61 3.26
CA MET A 158 15.57 -21.04 3.16
C MET A 158 15.81 -21.81 4.46
N ALA A 159 16.15 -21.12 5.55
CA ALA A 159 16.31 -21.74 6.87
C ALA A 159 15.06 -22.50 7.32
N ASP A 160 13.87 -21.97 7.05
CA ASP A 160 12.60 -22.72 7.02
C ASP A 160 12.17 -22.89 5.56
N PRO A 161 12.29 -24.10 4.98
CA PRO A 161 11.94 -24.33 3.58
C PRO A 161 10.47 -24.01 3.26
N PHE A 162 9.54 -24.25 4.19
CA PHE A 162 8.13 -23.98 3.95
C PHE A 162 7.87 -22.48 3.79
N LEU A 163 8.39 -21.66 4.72
CA LEU A 163 8.29 -20.21 4.64
C LEU A 163 9.06 -19.66 3.43
N GLY A 164 10.25 -20.19 3.15
CA GLY A 164 11.08 -19.79 2.02
C GLY A 164 10.37 -20.01 0.67
N TYR A 165 9.80 -21.19 0.44
CA TYR A 165 9.01 -21.46 -0.77
C TYR A 165 7.73 -20.64 -0.83
N ALA A 166 7.03 -20.45 0.30
CA ALA A 166 5.85 -19.59 0.34
C ALA A 166 6.19 -18.15 -0.06
N PHE A 167 7.28 -17.60 0.47
CA PHE A 167 7.76 -16.26 0.13
C PHE A 167 8.08 -16.15 -1.36
N ILE A 168 8.84 -17.10 -1.93
CA ILE A 168 9.18 -17.10 -3.35
C ILE A 168 7.92 -17.17 -4.22
N ALA A 169 7.01 -18.11 -3.92
CA ALA A 169 5.80 -18.30 -4.72
C ALA A 169 4.90 -17.05 -4.70
N LEU A 170 4.68 -16.47 -3.53
CA LEU A 170 3.87 -15.25 -3.37
C LEU A 170 4.53 -14.04 -4.04
N THR A 171 5.84 -13.88 -3.89
CA THR A 171 6.58 -12.77 -4.49
C THR A 171 6.61 -12.89 -6.02
N ALA A 172 6.90 -14.09 -6.55
CA ALA A 172 6.88 -14.35 -7.99
C ALA A 172 5.49 -14.11 -8.60
N MET A 173 4.43 -14.59 -7.93
CA MET A 173 3.06 -14.34 -8.37
C MET A 173 2.72 -12.85 -8.34
N THR A 174 3.14 -12.12 -7.30
CA THR A 174 2.93 -10.67 -7.22
C THR A 174 3.65 -9.94 -8.35
N VAL A 175 4.88 -10.33 -8.70
CA VAL A 175 5.61 -9.76 -9.85
C VAL A 175 4.84 -9.98 -11.14
N LEU A 176 4.39 -11.22 -11.41
CA LEU A 176 3.63 -11.53 -12.61
C LEU A 176 2.34 -10.71 -12.71
N LEU A 177 1.62 -10.56 -11.59
CA LEU A 177 0.38 -9.79 -11.54
C LEU A 177 0.63 -8.29 -11.74
N VAL A 178 1.64 -7.71 -11.11
CA VAL A 178 1.99 -6.29 -11.30
C VAL A 178 2.43 -6.01 -12.75
N LEU A 179 3.19 -6.92 -13.36
CA LEU A 179 3.51 -6.82 -14.79
C LEU A 179 2.25 -6.92 -15.65
N GLY A 180 1.34 -7.84 -15.33
CA GLY A 180 0.04 -7.97 -15.97
C GLY A 180 -0.78 -6.67 -15.90
N VAL A 181 -0.87 -6.05 -14.72
CA VAL A 181 -1.50 -4.73 -14.52
C VAL A 181 -0.86 -3.70 -15.44
N TRP A 182 0.47 -3.60 -15.43
CA TRP A 182 1.20 -2.62 -16.25
C TRP A 182 0.95 -2.78 -17.76
N PHE A 183 0.99 -4.02 -18.26
CA PHE A 183 0.69 -4.29 -19.67
C PHE A 183 -0.76 -4.03 -20.01
N SER A 184 -1.68 -4.37 -19.11
CA SER A 184 -3.11 -4.16 -19.31
C SER A 184 -3.48 -2.67 -19.37
N LEU A 185 -2.83 -1.83 -18.54
CA LEU A 185 -3.00 -0.37 -18.55
C LEU A 185 -2.45 0.31 -19.82
N LYS A 186 -1.65 -0.39 -20.64
CA LYS A 186 -1.19 0.13 -21.94
C LYS A 186 -2.22 -0.07 -23.04
N GLU A 187 -3.19 -0.99 -22.87
CA GLU A 187 -4.19 -1.21 -23.89
C GLU A 187 -5.16 -0.04 -23.99
N PRO A 188 -5.43 0.54 -25.17
CA PRO A 188 -6.27 1.73 -25.32
C PRO A 188 -7.75 1.45 -25.01
N ASN A 189 -8.17 0.19 -25.08
CA ASN A 189 -9.55 -0.21 -24.82
C ASN A 189 -9.91 -0.15 -23.34
N TYR A 190 -11.17 0.14 -23.03
CA TYR A 190 -11.71 0.14 -21.65
C TYR A 190 -11.53 -1.22 -20.95
N THR A 191 -11.54 -2.31 -21.73
CA THR A 191 -11.28 -3.68 -21.26
C THR A 191 -9.90 -3.85 -20.63
N GLY A 192 -8.90 -3.08 -21.05
CA GLY A 192 -7.57 -3.07 -20.43
C GLY A 192 -7.63 -2.58 -18.99
N VAL A 193 -8.41 -1.52 -18.70
CA VAL A 193 -8.54 -1.05 -17.32
C VAL A 193 -9.35 -2.04 -16.47
N MET A 194 -10.40 -2.65 -17.04
CA MET A 194 -11.13 -3.71 -16.32
C MET A 194 -10.23 -4.90 -15.97
N ALA A 195 -9.40 -5.37 -16.91
CA ALA A 195 -8.46 -6.45 -16.65
C ALA A 195 -7.39 -6.05 -15.62
N ALA A 196 -6.83 -4.84 -15.74
CA ALA A 196 -5.88 -4.29 -14.75
C ALA A 196 -6.45 -4.32 -13.33
N THR A 197 -7.70 -3.87 -13.14
CA THR A 197 -8.35 -3.89 -11.82
C THR A 197 -8.51 -5.30 -11.26
N GLY A 198 -8.95 -6.27 -12.07
CA GLY A 198 -9.06 -7.66 -11.62
C GLY A 198 -7.71 -8.27 -11.22
N LEU A 199 -6.65 -7.97 -11.98
CA LEU A 199 -5.29 -8.41 -11.68
C LEU A 199 -4.75 -7.75 -10.40
N SER A 200 -5.05 -6.48 -10.16
CA SER A 200 -4.57 -5.80 -8.95
C SER A 200 -5.25 -6.28 -7.68
N TYR A 201 -6.52 -6.73 -7.72
CA TYR A 201 -7.14 -7.45 -6.59
C TYR A 201 -6.35 -8.70 -6.20
N LEU A 202 -5.96 -9.53 -7.17
CA LEU A 202 -5.13 -10.69 -6.91
C LEU A 202 -3.74 -10.28 -6.41
N ALA A 203 -3.18 -9.20 -6.97
CA ALA A 203 -1.86 -8.69 -6.57
C ALA A 203 -1.86 -8.24 -5.11
N VAL A 204 -2.94 -7.61 -4.62
CA VAL A 204 -3.09 -7.25 -3.20
C VAL A 204 -2.99 -8.47 -2.30
N LEU A 205 -3.68 -9.57 -2.64
CA LEU A 205 -3.67 -10.80 -1.83
C LEU A 205 -2.28 -11.42 -1.76
N THR A 206 -1.60 -11.55 -2.90
CA THR A 206 -0.25 -12.14 -2.94
C THR A 206 0.79 -11.21 -2.35
N ALA A 207 0.64 -9.88 -2.51
CA ALA A 207 1.53 -8.88 -1.94
C ALA A 207 1.45 -8.86 -0.41
N LEU A 208 0.24 -8.93 0.16
CA LEU A 208 0.06 -9.03 1.61
C LEU A 208 0.68 -10.32 2.15
N GLY A 209 0.46 -11.45 1.47
CA GLY A 209 1.06 -12.72 1.84
C GLY A 209 2.60 -12.67 1.80
N SER A 210 3.18 -12.24 0.67
CA SER A 210 4.64 -12.08 0.51
C SER A 210 5.20 -11.14 1.57
N SER A 211 4.50 -10.03 1.84
CA SER A 211 4.92 -9.06 2.83
C SER A 211 4.98 -9.69 4.22
N VAL A 212 3.89 -10.28 4.70
CA VAL A 212 3.82 -10.91 6.03
C VAL A 212 4.86 -12.02 6.18
N VAL A 213 4.93 -12.97 5.23
CA VAL A 213 5.88 -14.08 5.27
C VAL A 213 7.32 -13.56 5.26
N GLY A 214 7.63 -12.56 4.43
CA GLY A 214 8.95 -11.95 4.37
C GLY A 214 9.36 -11.31 5.69
N ARG A 215 8.44 -10.67 6.43
CA ARG A 215 8.75 -10.13 7.76
C ARG A 215 9.00 -11.24 8.76
N ILE A 216 8.19 -12.31 8.75
CA ILE A 216 8.38 -13.48 9.63
C ILE A 216 9.79 -14.05 9.44
N ILE A 217 10.20 -14.30 8.18
CA ILE A 217 11.52 -14.83 7.84
C ILE A 217 12.65 -13.91 8.36
N VAL A 218 12.51 -12.59 8.21
CA VAL A 218 13.53 -11.62 8.69
C VAL A 218 13.60 -11.57 10.21
N THR A 219 12.49 -11.82 10.90
CA THR A 219 12.41 -11.74 12.36
C THR A 219 12.87 -13.01 13.08
N GLY A 220 12.76 -14.18 12.43
CA GLY A 220 13.04 -15.49 13.03
C GLY A 220 11.78 -16.09 13.63
#